data_AF-Q4CS04-F1
#
_entry.id   AF-Q4CS04-F1
#
_cell.length_a   1.000
_cell.length_b   1.000
_cell.length_c   1.000
_cell.angle_alpha   90.00
_cell.angle_beta   90.00
_cell.angle_gamma   90.00
#
_symmetry.space_group_name_H-M   'P 1'
#
loop_
_entity.id
_entity.type
_entity.pdbx_description
1 polymer ?
#
loop_
_entity_poly.entity_id
_entity_poly.type
_entity_poly.pdbx_seq_one_letter_code
_entity_poly.pdbx_strand_id
1 'polypeptide(L)'
;AAGDKGSEDFVEFLEFRLMLCYIYDFFELTVMFDEIDASGNMLVDEEELKRAVPKLEAWGAKVEDPAALFKELDKNGTGSVTFDEFAAWASAVKLDADGDPDNVPESA
;
A
#
# COMPACT_ATOMS: atom_id res chain seq x y z
N ALA A 1 -33.38 5.20 24.25
CA ALA A 1 -32.30 6.20 24.24
C ALA A 1 -31.89 6.37 22.78
N ALA A 2 -32.11 7.53 22.18
CA ALA A 2 -31.53 7.83 20.88
C ALA A 2 -30.02 7.85 21.13
N GLY A 3 -29.32 6.79 20.70
CA GLY A 3 -27.87 6.78 20.74
C GLY A 3 -27.41 8.03 20.01
N ASP A 4 -26.56 8.80 20.66
CA ASP A 4 -25.82 9.88 20.04
C ASP A 4 -25.01 9.24 18.90
N LYS A 5 -25.61 9.25 17.71
CA LYS A 5 -24.94 8.82 16.49
C LYS A 5 -24.11 10.04 16.16
N GLY A 6 -22.83 9.98 16.50
CA GLY A 6 -21.86 11.03 16.21
C GLY A 6 -22.00 11.56 14.78
N SER A 7 -21.46 12.75 14.56
CA SER A 7 -21.58 13.43 13.28
C SER A 7 -20.78 12.70 12.20
N GLU A 8 -21.39 12.44 11.04
CA GLU A 8 -20.66 11.89 9.88
C GLU A 8 -19.56 12.85 9.36
N ASP A 9 -19.69 14.15 9.68
CA ASP A 9 -18.76 15.20 9.27
C ASP A 9 -17.57 15.39 10.22
N PHE A 10 -17.59 14.80 11.43
CA PHE A 10 -16.53 14.98 12.42
C PHE A 10 -15.92 13.65 12.83
N VAL A 11 -14.62 13.67 13.09
CA VAL A 11 -13.90 12.52 13.61
C VAL A 11 -14.04 12.51 15.12
N GLU A 12 -14.79 11.54 15.65
CA GLU A 12 -14.98 11.36 17.09
C GLU A 12 -13.68 10.88 17.75
N PHE A 13 -13.58 11.00 19.08
CA PHE A 13 -12.33 10.68 19.79
C PHE A 13 -11.77 9.27 19.49
N LEU A 14 -12.64 8.27 19.36
CA LEU A 14 -12.22 6.90 19.02
C LEU A 14 -11.84 6.76 17.55
N GLU A 15 -12.50 7.50 16.67
CA GLU A 15 -12.21 7.54 15.24
C GLU A 15 -10.90 8.29 14.98
N PHE A 16 -10.53 9.25 15.82
CA PHE A 16 -9.30 10.03 15.67
C PHE A 16 -8.06 9.15 15.68
N ARG A 17 -8.01 8.16 16.57
CA ARG A 17 -6.92 7.19 16.58
C ARG A 17 -6.88 6.37 15.28
N LEU A 18 -8.04 5.92 14.80
CA LEU A 18 -8.12 5.16 13.55
C LEU A 18 -7.74 6.02 12.34
N MET A 19 -8.18 7.28 12.31
CA MET A 19 -7.82 8.26 11.29
C MET A 19 -6.30 8.47 11.25
N LEU A 20 -5.64 8.63 12.41
CA LEU A 20 -4.19 8.76 12.46
C LEU A 20 -3.48 7.52 11.92
N CYS A 21 -3.93 6.30 12.26
CA CYS A 21 -3.40 5.07 11.68
C CYS A 21 -3.59 5.04 10.16
N TYR A 22 -4.79 5.34 9.66
CA TYR A 22 -5.06 5.38 8.22
C TYR A 22 -4.21 6.42 7.49
N ILE A 23 -4.00 7.60 8.08
CA ILE A 23 -3.15 8.64 7.49
C ILE A 23 -1.69 8.18 7.44
N TYR A 24 -1.21 7.50 8.49
CA TYR A 24 0.14 6.95 8.52
C TYR A 24 0.33 5.91 7.40
N ASP A 25 -0.55 4.91 7.35
CA ASP A 25 -0.52 3.85 6.33
C ASP A 25 -0.61 4.44 4.92
N PHE A 26 -1.47 5.45 4.73
CA PHE A 26 -1.62 6.13 3.44
C PHE A 26 -0.33 6.83 3.01
N PHE A 27 0.36 7.51 3.92
CA PHE A 27 1.64 8.15 3.60
C PHE A 27 2.73 7.14 3.29
N GLU A 28 2.80 6.05 4.03
CA GLU A 28 3.76 4.98 3.78
C GLU A 28 3.56 4.37 2.38
N LEU A 29 2.31 4.02 2.05
CA LEU A 29 1.96 3.53 0.72
C LEU A 29 2.27 4.55 -0.38
N THR A 30 2.07 5.84 -0.13
CA THR A 30 2.40 6.92 -1.06
C THR A 30 3.91 6.97 -1.32
N VAL A 31 4.74 6.88 -0.28
CA VAL A 31 6.20 6.85 -0.41
C VAL A 31 6.65 5.61 -1.17
N MET A 32 6.11 4.43 -0.85
CA MET A 32 6.41 3.20 -1.61
C MET A 32 6.05 3.35 -3.08
N PHE A 33 4.87 3.92 -3.39
CA PHE A 33 4.42 4.09 -4.76
C PHE A 33 5.32 5.05 -5.55
N ASP A 34 5.71 6.19 -4.96
CA ASP A 34 6.62 7.16 -5.57
C ASP A 34 8.01 6.57 -5.84
N GLU A 35 8.47 5.65 -4.99
CA GLU A 35 9.71 4.91 -5.20
C GLU A 35 9.65 3.90 -6.37
N ILE A 36 8.44 3.51 -6.80
CA ILE A 36 8.22 2.63 -7.96
C ILE A 36 7.99 3.45 -9.24
N ASP A 37 7.13 4.47 -9.18
CA ASP A 37 6.80 5.37 -10.30
C ASP A 37 7.98 6.31 -10.60
N ALA A 38 8.94 5.79 -11.37
CA ALA A 38 10.11 6.54 -11.79
C ALA A 38 9.77 7.67 -12.79
N SER A 39 8.61 7.61 -13.44
CA SER A 39 8.15 8.63 -14.39
C SER A 39 7.51 9.84 -13.70
N GLY A 40 6.98 9.66 -12.49
CA GLY A 40 6.26 10.68 -11.71
C GLY A 40 4.89 11.03 -12.29
N ASN A 41 4.24 10.10 -12.97
CA ASN A 41 2.91 10.29 -13.59
C ASN A 41 1.74 9.77 -12.73
N MET A 42 2.03 9.31 -11.51
CA MET A 42 1.13 8.63 -10.57
C MET A 42 0.55 7.30 -11.08
N LEU A 43 1.24 6.66 -12.02
CA LEU A 43 0.92 5.36 -12.58
C LEU A 43 2.21 4.53 -12.60
N VAL A 44 2.07 3.22 -12.42
CA VAL A 44 3.21 2.30 -12.53
C VAL A 44 3.01 1.45 -13.77
N ASP A 45 3.92 1.54 -14.74
CA ASP A 45 3.92 0.64 -15.89
C ASP A 45 4.63 -0.71 -15.58
N GLU A 46 4.51 -1.66 -16.50
CA GLU A 46 5.06 -3.01 -16.32
C GLU A 46 6.60 -2.98 -16.13
N GLU A 47 7.29 -2.06 -16.78
CA GLU A 47 8.74 -1.95 -16.71
C GLU A 47 9.22 -1.25 -15.44
N GLU A 48 8.44 -0.31 -14.91
CA GLU A 48 8.64 0.30 -13.59
C GLU A 48 8.44 -0.73 -12.48
N LEU A 49 7.36 -1.52 -12.54
CA LEU A 49 7.14 -2.59 -11.56
C LEU A 49 8.26 -3.62 -11.59
N LYS A 50 8.69 -4.06 -12.77
CA LYS A 50 9.84 -4.98 -12.94
C LYS A 50 11.12 -4.43 -12.33
N ARG A 51 11.38 -3.12 -12.49
CA ARG A 51 12.56 -2.46 -11.91
C ARG A 51 12.47 -2.33 -10.40
N ALA A 52 11.26 -2.24 -9.85
CA ALA A 52 11.04 -2.10 -8.42
C ALA A 52 11.01 -3.42 -7.64
N VAL A 53 11.07 -4.58 -8.29
CA VAL A 53 11.09 -5.90 -7.64
C VAL A 53 12.04 -5.98 -6.43
N PRO A 54 13.30 -5.52 -6.51
CA PRO A 54 14.20 -5.58 -5.35
C PRO A 54 13.73 -4.74 -4.15
N LYS A 55 13.02 -3.62 -4.40
CA LYS A 55 12.43 -2.80 -3.34
C LYS A 55 11.20 -3.48 -2.74
N LEU A 56 10.33 -4.03 -3.59
CA LEU A 56 9.15 -4.79 -3.14
C LEU A 56 9.58 -5.96 -2.26
N GLU A 57 10.62 -6.69 -2.64
CA GLU A 57 11.18 -7.78 -1.82
C GLU A 57 11.78 -7.29 -0.50
N ALA A 58 12.44 -6.12 -0.50
CA ALA A 58 12.94 -5.50 0.73
C ALA A 58 11.80 -5.09 1.68
N TRP A 59 10.65 -4.69 1.14
CA TRP A 59 9.43 -4.38 1.91
C TRP A 59 8.61 -5.61 2.30
N GLY A 60 9.11 -6.83 2.03
CA GLY A 60 8.46 -8.09 2.41
C GLY A 60 7.55 -8.71 1.35
N ALA A 61 7.47 -8.16 0.14
CA ALA A 61 6.77 -8.81 -0.96
C ALA A 61 7.54 -10.05 -1.44
N LYS A 62 6.82 -11.08 -1.91
CA LYS A 62 7.44 -12.20 -2.62
C LYS A 62 7.04 -12.13 -4.10
N VAL A 63 7.97 -11.74 -4.96
CA VAL A 63 7.70 -11.53 -6.39
C VAL A 63 8.41 -12.59 -7.24
N GLU A 64 7.70 -13.65 -7.61
CA GLU A 64 8.26 -14.73 -8.45
C GLU A 64 8.23 -14.38 -9.95
N ASP A 65 7.15 -13.76 -10.41
CA ASP A 65 6.98 -13.29 -11.79
C ASP A 65 6.40 -11.86 -11.77
N PRO A 66 7.22 -10.83 -12.07
CA PRO A 66 6.78 -9.45 -12.06
C PRO A 66 5.68 -9.16 -13.10
N ALA A 67 5.67 -9.85 -14.24
CA ALA A 67 4.67 -9.66 -15.27
C ALA A 67 3.32 -10.29 -14.87
N ALA A 68 3.35 -11.39 -14.12
CA ALA A 68 2.15 -11.95 -13.50
C ALA A 68 1.61 -11.04 -12.39
N LEU A 69 2.50 -10.52 -11.54
CA LEU A 69 2.14 -9.54 -10.51
C LEU A 69 1.50 -8.29 -11.12
N PHE A 70 2.08 -7.76 -12.20
CA PHE A 70 1.52 -6.62 -12.91
C PHE A 70 0.07 -6.86 -13.36
N LYS A 71 -0.20 -8.04 -13.96
CA LYS A 71 -1.55 -8.42 -14.40
C LYS A 71 -2.52 -8.65 -13.24
N GLU A 72 -2.03 -9.04 -12.08
CA GLU A 72 -2.84 -9.16 -10.87
C GLU A 72 -3.23 -7.79 -10.30
N LEU A 73 -2.30 -6.83 -10.38
CA LEU A 73 -2.47 -5.46 -9.92
C LEU A 73 -3.37 -4.63 -10.85
N ASP A 74 -3.11 -4.67 -12.17
CA ASP A 74 -3.85 -3.95 -13.22
C ASP A 74 -5.23 -4.60 -13.46
N LYS A 75 -6.10 -4.54 -12.46
CA LYS A 75 -7.43 -5.17 -12.46
C LYS A 75 -8.35 -4.53 -13.48
N ASN A 76 -8.18 -3.24 -13.74
CA ASN A 76 -8.97 -2.51 -14.73
C ASN A 76 -8.46 -2.74 -16.17
N GLY A 77 -7.26 -3.31 -16.35
CA GLY A 77 -6.66 -3.62 -17.65
C GLY A 77 -6.29 -2.37 -18.44
N THR A 78 -5.90 -1.30 -17.75
CA THR A 78 -5.49 -0.03 -18.38
C THR A 78 -4.07 -0.08 -18.93
N GLY A 79 -3.30 -1.11 -18.57
CA GLY A 79 -1.88 -1.21 -18.89
C GLY A 79 -1.01 -0.41 -17.94
N SER A 80 -1.54 0.04 -16.81
CA SER A 80 -0.82 0.73 -15.75
C SER A 80 -1.49 0.48 -14.41
N VAL A 81 -0.70 0.36 -13.35
CA VAL A 81 -1.20 0.18 -11.98
C VAL A 81 -1.42 1.56 -11.37
N THR A 82 -2.64 1.83 -10.95
CA THR A 82 -2.98 3.05 -10.22
C THR A 82 -2.54 2.96 -8.76
N PHE A 83 -2.42 4.11 -8.08
CA PHE A 83 -2.15 4.15 -6.65
C PHE A 83 -3.14 3.29 -5.84
N ASP A 84 -4.44 3.37 -6.15
CA ASP A 84 -5.47 2.61 -5.45
C ASP A 84 -5.30 1.09 -5.62
N GLU A 85 -4.93 0.63 -6.81
CA GLU A 85 -4.65 -0.78 -7.08
C GLU A 85 -3.42 -1.27 -6.33
N PHE A 86 -2.36 -0.47 -6.32
CA PHE A 86 -1.16 -0.76 -5.54
C PHE A 86 -1.45 -0.77 -4.03
N ALA A 87 -2.09 0.26 -3.50
CA ALA A 87 -2.41 0.40 -2.08
C ALA A 87 -3.28 -0.77 -1.58
N ALA A 88 -4.28 -1.17 -2.36
CA ALA A 88 -5.13 -2.31 -2.03
C ALA A 88 -4.33 -3.63 -1.96
N TRP A 89 -3.39 -3.83 -2.87
CA TRP A 89 -2.52 -5.01 -2.85
C TRP A 89 -1.49 -4.94 -1.71
N ALA A 90 -0.78 -3.83 -1.57
CA ALA A 90 0.26 -3.62 -0.57
C ALA A 90 -0.29 -3.78 0.86
N SER A 91 -1.48 -3.25 1.13
CA SER A 91 -2.19 -3.45 2.40
C SER A 91 -2.59 -4.91 2.63
N ALA A 92 -2.98 -5.64 1.58
CA ALA A 92 -3.35 -7.05 1.68
C ALA A 92 -2.14 -7.97 1.94
N VAL A 93 -0.98 -7.66 1.35
CA VAL A 93 0.26 -8.41 1.60
C VAL A 93 1.02 -7.93 2.84
N LYS A 94 0.59 -6.81 3.45
CA LYS A 94 1.24 -6.15 4.59
C LYS A 94 2.69 -5.77 4.28
N LEU A 95 2.90 -5.03 3.19
CA LEU A 95 4.20 -4.43 2.94
C LEU A 95 4.57 -3.47 4.07
N ASP A 96 5.86 -3.41 4.37
CA ASP A 96 6.40 -2.52 5.38
C ASP A 96 7.65 -1.81 4.86
N ALA A 97 7.61 -0.48 4.79
CA ALA A 97 8.70 0.33 4.28
C ALA A 97 9.83 0.47 5.30
N ASP A 98 9.48 0.49 6.59
CA ASP A 98 10.40 0.71 7.71
C ASP A 98 10.89 -0.61 8.32
N GLY A 99 10.26 -1.74 7.95
CA GLY A 99 10.43 -3.05 8.56
C GLY A 99 9.87 -3.04 9.98
N ASP A 100 8.69 -3.60 10.18
CA ASP A 100 7.94 -3.56 11.44
C ASP A 100 8.90 -3.89 12.60
N PRO A 101 9.21 -2.92 13.47
CA PRO A 101 10.09 -3.19 14.62
C PRO A 101 9.46 -4.22 15.57
N ASP A 102 8.14 -4.43 15.52
CA ASP A 102 7.42 -5.48 16.24
C ASP A 102 7.35 -6.82 15.47
N ASN A 103 7.68 -6.85 14.18
CA ASN A 103 7.83 -8.10 13.41
C ASN A 103 9.19 -8.71 13.69
N VAL A 104 9.37 -9.08 14.97
CA VAL A 104 10.45 -9.96 15.39
C VAL A 104 10.15 -11.31 14.74
N PRO A 105 11.02 -11.84 13.85
CA PRO A 105 10.81 -13.16 13.28
C PRO A 105 10.63 -14.13 14.43
N GLU A 106 9.52 -14.87 14.41
CA GLU A 106 9.21 -15.88 15.42
C GLU A 106 10.44 -16.77 15.58
N SER A 107 11.06 -16.68 16.76
CA SER A 107 12.36 -17.28 17.02
C SER A 107 12.35 -18.77 16.67
N ALA A 108 13.31 -19.15 15.82
CA ALA A 108 13.59 -20.49 15.32
C ALA A 108 13.60 -21.60 16.39
#